data_AF-A0A7S3ZIC4-F1
#
_entry.id   AF-A0A7S3ZIC4-F1
#
_cell.length_a   1.000
_cell.length_b   1.000
_cell.length_c   1.000
_cell.angle_alpha   90.00
_cell.angle_beta   90.00
_cell.angle_gamma   90.00
#
_symmetry.space_group_name_H-M   'P 1'
#
loop_
_entity.id
_entity.type
_entity.pdbx_description
1 polymer ?
#
loop_
_entity_poly.entity_id
_entity_poly.type
_entity_poly.pdbx_seq_one_letter_code
_entity_poly.pdbx_strand_id
1 'polypeptide(L)'
;MTAGVNKRVGSSLKPWEDNDKAYMQRLLDKLHVHFIDTVKLGRGDKLKPEVAKAKMEQLYGDSMPSGCDGLFDGTFYEGTEAVEVGLADLTGDLRGFMKDRHPGAIVVPIKTNFYDRLLTRILPGMMTSAHGAFDDGRTGLDSLNVDSVALFPYLSWK
;
A
#
# COMPACT_ATOMS: atom_id res chain seq x y z
N MET A 1 12.28 -33.32 -16.46
CA MET A 1 11.15 -33.45 -15.51
C MET A 1 11.37 -32.42 -14.41
N THR A 2 10.34 -31.64 -14.04
CA THR A 2 10.43 -30.65 -12.94
C THR A 2 9.92 -31.28 -11.63
N ALA A 3 10.33 -30.76 -10.48
CA ALA A 3 10.07 -31.33 -9.15
C ALA A 3 8.59 -31.24 -8.66
N GLY A 4 7.62 -31.25 -9.57
CA GLY A 4 6.19 -31.15 -9.28
C GLY A 4 5.36 -31.03 -10.55
N VAL A 5 4.18 -31.67 -10.57
CA VAL A 5 3.29 -31.78 -11.73
C VAL A 5 2.84 -30.39 -12.20
N ASN A 6 2.50 -29.49 -11.28
CA ASN A 6 2.00 -28.14 -11.57
C ASN A 6 3.11 -27.07 -11.54
N LYS A 7 4.40 -27.44 -11.45
CA LYS A 7 5.51 -26.46 -11.39
C LYS A 7 5.84 -25.82 -12.74
N ARG A 8 5.07 -26.14 -13.77
CA ARG A 8 5.18 -25.55 -15.12
C ARG A 8 4.04 -24.59 -15.45
N VAL A 9 3.04 -24.45 -14.57
CA VAL A 9 1.95 -23.50 -14.79
C VAL A 9 2.53 -22.08 -14.81
N GLY A 10 2.16 -21.30 -15.84
CA GLY A 10 2.68 -19.94 -16.03
C GLY A 10 4.07 -19.84 -16.66
N SER A 11 4.64 -20.93 -17.20
CA SER A 11 5.88 -20.86 -17.98
C SER A 11 5.66 -20.16 -19.32
N SER A 12 6.51 -19.19 -19.67
CA SER A 12 6.49 -18.50 -20.97
C SER A 12 6.89 -19.38 -22.16
N LEU A 13 7.42 -20.57 -21.90
CA LEU A 13 8.02 -21.45 -22.91
C LEU A 13 7.03 -22.48 -23.48
N LYS A 14 5.80 -22.56 -22.97
CA LYS A 14 4.77 -23.48 -23.47
C LYS A 14 3.37 -22.86 -23.43
N PRO A 15 2.47 -23.25 -24.36
CA PRO A 15 1.05 -22.95 -24.27
C PRO A 15 0.44 -23.53 -22.98
N TRP A 16 -0.59 -22.88 -22.47
CA TRP A 16 -1.30 -23.30 -21.26
C TRP A 16 -2.21 -24.52 -21.50
N GLU A 17 -2.14 -25.50 -20.60
CA GLU A 17 -3.05 -26.65 -20.57
C GLU A 17 -4.41 -26.25 -19.99
N ASP A 18 -5.49 -26.94 -20.39
CA ASP A 18 -6.85 -26.53 -20.00
C ASP A 18 -7.13 -26.72 -18.51
N ASN A 19 -6.54 -27.75 -17.88
CA ASN A 19 -6.62 -27.94 -16.43
C ASN A 19 -5.95 -26.80 -15.66
N ASP A 20 -4.83 -26.28 -16.17
CA ASP A 20 -4.11 -25.16 -15.56
C ASP A 20 -4.90 -23.86 -15.70
N LYS A 21 -5.53 -23.63 -16.86
CA LYS A 21 -6.43 -22.48 -17.05
C LYS A 21 -7.60 -22.54 -16.08
N ALA A 22 -8.26 -23.69 -15.95
CA ALA A 22 -9.39 -23.85 -15.03
C ALA A 22 -8.98 -23.64 -13.57
N TYR A 23 -7.81 -24.16 -13.16
CA TYR A 23 -7.27 -23.93 -11.82
C TYR A 23 -7.00 -22.44 -11.58
N MET A 24 -6.37 -21.75 -12.53
CA MET A 24 -6.06 -20.33 -12.40
C MET A 24 -7.32 -19.47 -12.46
N GLN A 25 -8.31 -19.79 -13.30
CA GLN A 25 -9.59 -19.09 -13.32
C GLN A 25 -10.25 -19.18 -11.95
N ARG A 26 -10.33 -20.38 -11.36
CA ARG A 26 -10.88 -20.56 -10.01
C ARG A 26 -10.12 -19.77 -8.94
N LEU A 27 -8.79 -19.64 -9.08
CA LEU A 27 -7.98 -18.82 -8.18
C LEU A 27 -8.31 -17.32 -8.34
N LEU A 28 -8.39 -16.83 -9.58
CA LEU A 28 -8.74 -15.45 -9.90
C LEU A 28 -10.14 -15.11 -9.38
N ASP A 29 -11.12 -15.99 -9.58
CA ASP A 29 -12.50 -15.81 -9.10
C ASP A 29 -12.52 -15.67 -7.56
N LYS A 30 -11.76 -16.51 -6.84
CA LYS A 30 -11.65 -16.42 -5.38
C LYS A 30 -10.98 -15.14 -4.91
N LEU A 31 -9.90 -14.73 -5.57
CA LEU A 31 -9.21 -13.48 -5.23
C LEU A 31 -10.09 -12.27 -5.48
N HIS A 32 -10.87 -12.29 -6.56
CA HIS A 32 -11.80 -11.24 -6.90
C HIS A 32 -12.92 -11.09 -5.85
N VAL A 33 -13.53 -12.20 -5.43
CA VAL A 33 -14.52 -12.19 -4.32
C VAL A 33 -13.89 -11.67 -3.03
N HIS A 34 -12.68 -12.13 -2.68
CA HIS A 34 -12.01 -11.67 -1.46
C HIS A 34 -11.69 -10.17 -1.49
N PHE A 35 -11.30 -9.64 -2.66
CA PHE A 35 -11.11 -8.21 -2.86
C PHE A 35 -12.41 -7.44 -2.64
N ILE A 36 -13.51 -7.88 -3.26
CA ILE A 36 -14.84 -7.27 -3.10
C ILE A 36 -15.24 -7.24 -1.63
N ASP A 37 -15.12 -8.37 -0.93
CA ASP A 37 -15.49 -8.49 0.48
C ASP A 37 -14.66 -7.53 1.35
N THR A 38 -13.35 -7.43 1.09
CA THR A 38 -12.46 -6.53 1.82
C THR A 38 -12.81 -5.06 1.59
N VAL A 39 -13.12 -4.68 0.35
CA VAL A 39 -13.51 -3.30 0.01
C VAL A 39 -14.87 -2.95 0.62
N LYS A 40 -15.86 -3.85 0.52
CA LYS A 40 -17.17 -3.67 1.14
C LYS A 40 -17.08 -3.56 2.66
N LEU A 41 -16.27 -4.40 3.30
CA LEU A 41 -16.03 -4.33 4.74
C LEU A 41 -15.34 -3.02 5.14
N GLY A 42 -14.33 -2.58 4.37
CA GLY A 42 -13.55 -1.40 4.67
C GLY A 42 -14.29 -0.07 4.44
N ARG A 43 -15.15 0.01 3.43
CA ARG A 43 -15.89 1.23 3.10
C ARG A 43 -17.31 1.26 3.69
N GLY A 44 -17.93 0.10 3.90
CA GLY A 44 -19.29 -0.02 4.43
C GLY A 44 -20.29 0.82 3.66
N ASP A 45 -21.07 1.61 4.41
CA ASP A 45 -22.16 2.46 3.90
C ASP A 45 -21.68 3.62 3.02
N LYS A 46 -20.37 3.85 2.90
CA LYS A 46 -19.83 4.90 2.03
C LYS A 46 -19.96 4.54 0.55
N LEU A 47 -19.94 3.25 0.20
CA LEU A 47 -20.04 2.79 -1.19
C LEU A 47 -21.44 3.03 -1.73
N LYS A 48 -21.50 3.57 -2.95
CA LYS A 48 -22.75 3.87 -3.66
C LYS A 48 -22.84 3.07 -4.96
N PRO A 49 -23.13 1.76 -4.88
CA PRO A 49 -23.16 0.89 -6.06
C PRO A 49 -24.18 1.35 -7.12
N GLU A 50 -25.29 1.95 -6.70
CA GLU A 50 -26.30 2.52 -7.59
C GLU A 50 -25.76 3.68 -8.43
N VAL A 51 -24.89 4.52 -7.85
CA VAL A 51 -24.26 5.65 -8.58
C VAL A 51 -23.22 5.11 -9.56
N ALA A 52 -22.42 4.12 -9.15
CA ALA A 52 -21.46 3.45 -10.02
C ALA A 52 -22.15 2.81 -11.22
N LYS A 53 -23.25 2.08 -10.99
CA LYS A 53 -24.03 1.45 -12.05
C LYS A 53 -24.65 2.47 -13.00
N ALA A 54 -25.24 3.55 -12.48
CA ALA A 54 -25.85 4.60 -13.30
C ALA A 54 -24.83 5.28 -14.22
N LYS A 55 -23.60 5.52 -13.75
CA LYS A 55 -22.50 6.05 -14.58
C LYS A 55 -22.13 5.08 -15.71
N MET A 56 -22.08 3.78 -15.42
CA MET A 56 -21.80 2.77 -16.45
C MET A 56 -22.92 2.64 -17.48
N GLU A 57 -24.17 2.69 -17.03
CA GLU A 57 -25.33 2.73 -17.93
C GLU A 57 -25.28 3.97 -18.84
N GLN A 58 -24.81 5.12 -18.35
CA GLN A 58 -24.62 6.31 -19.18
C GLN A 58 -23.51 6.14 -20.24
N LEU A 59 -22.41 5.47 -19.90
CA LEU A 59 -21.29 5.27 -20.81
C LEU A 59 -21.58 4.23 -21.89
N TYR A 60 -22.26 3.13 -21.54
CA TYR A 60 -22.48 2.00 -22.45
C TYR A 60 -23.90 1.92 -23.01
N GLY A 61 -24.90 2.53 -22.36
CA GLY A 61 -26.30 2.45 -22.77
C GLY A 61 -26.75 1.00 -22.97
N ASP A 62 -27.37 0.71 -24.11
CA ASP A 62 -27.84 -0.62 -24.49
C ASP A 62 -26.71 -1.65 -24.71
N SER A 63 -25.46 -1.20 -24.80
CA SER A 63 -24.29 -2.07 -25.01
C SER A 63 -23.60 -2.52 -23.72
N MET A 64 -24.23 -2.28 -22.55
CA MET A 64 -23.67 -2.63 -21.26
C MET A 64 -23.47 -4.15 -21.13
N PRO A 65 -22.24 -4.64 -20.90
CA PRO A 65 -21.99 -6.07 -20.78
C PRO A 65 -22.73 -6.66 -19.57
N SER A 66 -23.25 -7.87 -19.72
CA SER A 66 -23.89 -8.60 -18.63
C SER A 66 -22.88 -8.87 -17.51
N GLY A 67 -23.17 -8.37 -16.30
CA GLY A 67 -22.30 -8.55 -15.13
C GLY A 67 -21.45 -7.34 -14.76
N CYS A 68 -21.54 -6.24 -15.51
CA CYS A 68 -20.97 -4.97 -15.09
C CYS A 68 -21.84 -4.34 -14.00
N ASP A 69 -21.26 -4.10 -12.82
CA ASP A 69 -21.89 -3.34 -11.73
C ASP A 69 -21.29 -1.93 -11.59
N GLY A 70 -20.29 -1.61 -12.41
CA GLY A 70 -19.47 -0.41 -12.36
C GLY A 70 -18.44 -0.40 -11.24
N LEU A 71 -18.70 -1.07 -10.12
CA LEU A 71 -17.87 -0.93 -8.94
C LEU A 71 -16.69 -1.92 -8.93
N PHE A 72 -16.89 -3.14 -9.44
CA PHE A 72 -15.91 -4.23 -9.37
C PHE A 72 -15.72 -4.94 -10.72
N ASP A 73 -15.91 -4.24 -11.82
CA ASP A 73 -15.80 -4.77 -13.18
C ASP A 73 -14.43 -4.50 -13.84
N GLY A 74 -13.51 -3.86 -13.10
CA GLY A 74 -12.17 -3.50 -13.58
C GLY A 74 -12.13 -2.17 -14.33
N THR A 75 -13.20 -1.37 -14.28
CA THR A 75 -13.22 -0.01 -14.80
C THR A 75 -12.38 0.94 -13.95
N PHE A 76 -12.03 2.08 -14.55
CA PHE A 76 -11.25 3.12 -13.89
C PHE A 76 -12.13 4.34 -13.60
N TYR A 77 -11.86 4.98 -12.48
CA TYR A 77 -12.54 6.20 -12.05
C TYR A 77 -11.59 7.37 -12.02
N GLU A 78 -12.05 8.53 -12.48
CA GLU A 78 -11.38 9.80 -12.16
C GLU A 78 -11.48 10.06 -10.64
N GLY A 79 -10.55 10.83 -10.08
CA GLY A 79 -10.52 11.09 -8.63
C GLY A 79 -11.82 11.70 -8.08
N THR A 80 -12.46 12.60 -8.83
CA THR A 80 -13.75 13.20 -8.47
C THR A 80 -14.87 12.16 -8.49
N GLU A 81 -14.95 11.37 -9.55
CA GLU A 81 -15.93 10.28 -9.68
C GLU A 81 -15.77 9.21 -8.61
N ALA A 82 -14.51 8.88 -8.25
CA ALA A 82 -14.21 7.94 -7.17
C ALA A 82 -14.79 8.41 -5.84
N VAL A 83 -14.82 9.73 -5.58
CA VAL A 83 -15.47 10.29 -4.38
C VAL A 83 -16.98 10.17 -4.48
N GLU A 84 -17.57 10.42 -5.66
CA GLU A 84 -19.02 10.33 -5.87
C GLU A 84 -19.57 8.93 -5.61
N VAL A 85 -18.93 7.91 -6.18
CA VAL A 85 -19.29 6.49 -6.00
C VAL A 85 -18.89 5.94 -4.63
N GLY A 86 -18.14 6.74 -3.85
CA GLY A 86 -17.72 6.36 -2.51
C GLY A 86 -16.58 5.35 -2.48
N LEU A 87 -15.74 5.30 -3.51
CA LEU A 87 -14.44 4.61 -3.47
C LEU A 87 -13.38 5.45 -2.75
N ALA A 88 -13.42 6.77 -2.88
CA ALA A 88 -12.55 7.72 -2.20
C ALA A 88 -13.35 8.63 -1.25
N ASP A 89 -12.68 9.23 -0.25
CA ASP A 89 -13.32 10.20 0.64
C ASP A 89 -13.18 11.64 0.13
N LEU A 90 -12.03 11.96 -0.50
CA LEU A 90 -11.70 13.30 -0.99
C LEU A 90 -10.55 13.22 -2.01
N THR A 91 -10.43 14.28 -2.80
CA THR A 91 -9.29 14.54 -3.69
C THR A 91 -8.41 15.64 -3.09
N GLY A 92 -7.08 15.50 -3.16
CA GLY A 92 -6.16 16.50 -2.64
C GLY A 92 -4.69 16.13 -2.85
N ASP A 93 -3.79 16.89 -2.23
CA ASP A 93 -2.36 16.62 -2.23
C ASP A 93 -1.89 15.98 -0.91
N LEU A 94 -0.77 15.26 -0.97
CA LEU A 94 -0.23 14.55 0.19
C LEU A 94 0.13 15.51 1.34
N ARG A 95 0.66 16.70 1.00
CA ARG A 95 1.13 17.66 2.01
C ARG A 95 -0.03 18.30 2.76
N GLY A 96 -1.08 18.73 2.06
CA GLY A 96 -2.31 19.22 2.68
C GLY A 96 -2.92 18.14 3.58
N PHE A 97 -3.11 16.94 3.04
CA PHE A 97 -3.67 15.82 3.79
C PHE A 97 -2.88 15.47 5.06
N MET A 98 -1.54 15.43 4.99
CA MET A 98 -0.71 15.16 6.16
C MET A 98 -0.81 16.25 7.22
N LYS A 99 -0.87 17.53 6.80
CA LYS A 99 -1.02 18.65 7.73
C LYS A 99 -2.37 18.60 8.45
N ASP A 100 -3.43 18.27 7.74
CA ASP A 100 -4.79 18.19 8.31
C ASP A 100 -4.92 16.97 9.25
N ARG A 101 -4.38 15.82 8.84
CA ARG A 101 -4.43 14.57 9.63
C ARG A 101 -3.50 14.60 10.85
N HIS A 102 -2.34 15.26 10.73
CA HIS A 102 -1.28 15.30 11.72
C HIS A 102 -0.71 16.73 11.86
N PRO A 103 -1.42 17.65 12.53
CA PRO A 103 -1.04 19.06 12.62
C PRO A 103 0.31 19.33 13.32
N GLY A 104 0.83 18.37 14.06
CA GLY A 104 2.14 18.44 14.73
C GLY A 104 3.26 17.66 14.04
N ALA A 105 3.01 17.05 12.87
CA ALA A 105 4.03 16.26 12.20
C ALA A 105 5.11 17.14 11.56
N ILE A 106 6.36 16.85 11.86
CA ILE A 106 7.53 17.52 11.26
C ILE A 106 7.93 16.73 10.02
N VAL A 107 7.95 17.39 8.87
CA VAL A 107 8.48 16.79 7.64
C VAL A 107 10.00 16.73 7.76
N VAL A 108 10.54 15.53 7.97
CA VAL A 108 11.99 15.30 7.96
C VAL A 108 12.44 15.14 6.50
N PRO A 109 13.17 16.10 5.92
CA PRO A 109 13.73 15.91 4.59
C PRO A 109 14.78 14.80 4.64
N ILE A 110 14.73 13.86 3.70
CA ILE A 110 15.81 12.87 3.53
C ILE A 110 17.04 13.65 3.07
N LYS A 111 17.98 13.88 3.99
CA LYS A 111 19.29 14.46 3.68
C LYS A 111 20.10 13.42 2.91
N THR A 112 19.96 13.37 1.59
CA THR A 112 20.97 12.71 0.75
C THR A 112 22.09 13.72 0.54
N ASN A 113 23.15 13.65 1.33
CA ASN A 113 24.35 14.42 1.01
C ASN A 113 24.95 13.82 -0.27
N PHE A 114 25.25 14.66 -1.26
CA PHE A 114 25.94 14.25 -2.48
C PHE A 114 27.21 13.45 -2.18
N TYR A 115 27.95 13.86 -1.15
CA TYR A 115 29.18 13.21 -0.71
C TYR A 115 28.97 11.78 -0.22
N ASP A 116 27.90 11.46 0.52
CA ASP A 116 27.62 10.10 0.96
C ASP A 116 27.38 9.16 -0.24
N ARG A 117 26.73 9.68 -1.28
CA ARG A 117 26.45 8.96 -2.53
C ARG A 117 27.67 8.83 -3.43
N LEU A 118 28.56 9.81 -3.41
CA LEU A 118 29.86 9.76 -4.08
C LEU A 118 30.82 8.80 -3.37
N LEU A 119 30.90 8.87 -2.04
CA LEU A 119 31.78 8.04 -1.21
C LEU A 119 31.42 6.56 -1.33
N THR A 120 30.12 6.22 -1.28
CA THR A 120 29.65 4.85 -1.50
C THR A 120 29.90 4.33 -2.92
N ARG A 121 30.01 5.22 -3.92
CA ARG A 121 30.29 4.85 -5.32
C ARG A 121 31.79 4.72 -5.60
N ILE A 122 32.63 5.47 -4.91
CA ILE A 122 34.09 5.44 -5.09
C ILE A 122 34.74 4.36 -4.21
N LEU A 123 34.15 4.04 -3.05
CA LEU A 123 34.71 3.08 -2.08
C LEU A 123 33.67 2.05 -1.62
N PRO A 124 33.37 1.03 -2.45
CA PRO A 124 32.51 -0.07 -2.03
C PRO A 124 33.24 -0.93 -0.99
N GLY A 125 32.87 -0.79 0.29
CA GLY A 125 33.38 -1.62 1.39
C GLY A 125 33.71 -0.88 2.70
N MET A 126 33.77 0.45 2.71
CA MET A 126 33.87 1.24 3.95
C MET A 126 32.46 1.62 4.41
N MET A 127 31.88 0.84 5.34
CA MET A 127 30.70 1.28 6.07
C MET A 127 31.07 2.54 6.87
N THR A 128 30.53 3.70 6.48
CA THR A 128 30.50 4.88 7.35
C THR A 128 29.61 4.57 8.54
N SER A 129 30.22 4.12 9.62
CA SER A 129 29.62 4.10 10.95
C SER A 129 29.45 5.55 11.42
N ALA A 130 28.35 6.19 11.03
CA ALA A 130 27.86 7.40 11.69
C ALA A 130 26.71 7.03 12.64
N HIS A 131 27.05 6.30 13.70
CA HIS A 131 26.28 6.35 14.95
C HIS A 131 26.82 7.50 15.79
N GLY A 132 25.90 8.30 16.36
CA GLY A 132 26.16 9.62 16.93
C GLY A 132 27.23 9.68 18.02
N ALA A 133 28.04 10.73 17.95
CA ALA A 133 28.92 11.14 19.04
C ALA A 133 28.10 11.98 20.04
N PHE A 134 27.92 11.39 21.22
CA PHE A 134 27.52 12.03 22.47
C PHE A 134 28.54 13.12 22.85
N ASP A 135 28.06 14.32 23.16
CA ASP A 135 28.80 15.37 23.85
C ASP A 135 28.43 15.28 25.35
N ASP A 136 29.35 14.81 26.19
CA ASP A 136 29.22 14.81 27.65
C ASP A 136 30.46 15.49 28.27
N GLY A 137 30.38 16.81 28.39
CA GLY A 137 31.28 17.63 29.19
C GLY A 137 30.74 17.79 30.61
N ARG A 138 30.91 16.78 31.46
CA ARG A 138 30.70 16.90 32.92
C ARG A 138 31.75 17.79 33.57
N THR A 139 31.29 18.84 34.26
CA THR A 139 31.82 19.20 35.58
C THR A 139 30.64 19.43 36.53
N GLY A 140 30.57 18.66 37.62
CA GLY A 140 29.68 18.95 38.74
C GLY A 140 28.85 17.76 39.18
N LEU A 141 29.38 17.02 40.14
CA LEU A 141 28.74 16.06 41.03
C LEU A 141 27.24 16.27 41.24
N ASP A 142 26.43 15.25 40.97
CA ASP A 142 25.70 14.53 42.03
C ASP A 142 25.15 13.21 41.48
N SER A 143 25.61 12.13 42.11
CA SER A 143 25.10 10.78 42.01
C SER A 143 23.81 10.61 42.82
N LEU A 144 23.05 9.55 42.49
CA LEU A 144 21.78 9.05 43.06
C LEU A 144 20.57 9.54 42.24
N ASN A 145 19.75 8.70 41.58
CA ASN A 145 19.39 7.32 41.83
C ASN A 145 18.94 6.66 40.51
N VAL A 146 19.37 5.42 40.31
CA VAL A 146 18.96 4.52 39.22
C VAL A 146 17.63 3.90 39.63
N ASP A 147 16.60 3.98 38.79
CA ASP A 147 15.57 2.94 38.58
C ASP A 147 14.36 3.51 37.83
N SER A 148 14.33 3.33 36.51
CA SER A 148 13.12 2.93 35.79
C SER A 148 13.48 2.61 34.34
N VAL A 149 13.73 1.33 34.10
CA VAL A 149 13.88 0.71 32.78
C VAL A 149 12.63 1.03 31.93
N ALA A 150 12.79 1.85 30.90
CA ALA A 150 11.75 2.05 29.89
C ALA A 150 11.78 0.88 28.90
N LEU A 151 10.95 -0.12 29.23
CA LEU A 151 10.44 -1.15 28.35
C LEU A 151 9.86 -0.55 27.06
N PHE A 152 10.28 -1.07 25.92
CA PHE A 152 9.57 -0.93 24.63
C PHE A 152 8.13 -1.47 24.76
N PRO A 153 7.09 -0.70 24.37
CA PRO A 153 5.80 -1.28 24.09
C PRO A 153 5.55 -1.35 22.57
N TYR A 154 5.34 -2.59 22.13
CA TYR A 154 4.69 -2.98 20.89
C TYR A 154 3.32 -2.28 20.73
N LEU A 155 3.06 -1.73 19.55
CA LEU A 155 1.72 -1.27 19.13
C LEU A 155 0.82 -2.50 18.87
N SER A 156 -0.23 -2.69 19.66
CA SER A 156 -1.33 -3.61 19.33
C SER A 156 -2.51 -2.83 18.75
N TRP A 157 -3.09 -3.31 17.66
CA TRP A 157 -4.35 -2.80 17.11
C TRP A 157 -5.51 -3.59 17.72
N LYS A 158 -6.60 -2.89 18.08
CA LYS A 158 -7.91 -3.47 18.39
C LYS A 158 -8.74 -3.57 17.11
#